data_AF-H1LKD4-F1
#
_entry.id   AF-H1LKD4-F1
#
_cell.length_a   1.000
_cell.length_b   1.000
_cell.length_c   1.000
_cell.angle_alpha   90.00
_cell.angle_beta   90.00
_cell.angle_gamma   90.00
#
_symmetry.space_group_name_H-M   'P 1'
#
loop_
_entity.id
_entity.type
_entity.pdbx_description
1 polymer ?
#
loop_
_entity_poly.entity_id
_entity_poly.type
_entity_poly.pdbx_seq_one_letter_code
_entity_poly.pdbx_strand_id
1 'polypeptide(L)' 'MTLSPSKIKVPVFSKTVKVSTKGQFVIPVEVRNCLQLRGGDKILVTLNSNNEVVVNHS' A
#
# COMPACT_ATOMS: atom_id res chain seq x y z
N MET A 1 12.45 -11.68 -32.48
CA MET A 1 12.96 -11.00 -31.26
C MET A 1 11.84 -10.16 -30.70
N THR A 2 11.07 -10.68 -29.74
CA THR A 2 9.99 -9.93 -29.09
C THR A 2 10.50 -9.45 -27.73
N LEU A 3 10.44 -8.14 -27.52
CA LEU A 3 10.86 -7.48 -26.28
C LEU A 3 9.91 -7.89 -25.14
N SER A 4 10.44 -8.59 -24.13
CA SER A 4 9.76 -8.89 -22.88
C SER A 4 9.47 -7.59 -22.13
N PRO A 5 8.26 -7.37 -21.57
CA PRO A 5 7.96 -6.17 -20.81
C PRO A 5 8.86 -6.15 -19.58
N SER A 6 9.74 -5.15 -19.54
CA SER A 6 10.62 -4.86 -18.43
C SER A 6 9.79 -4.78 -17.14
N LYS A 7 9.95 -5.77 -16.25
CA LYS A 7 9.39 -5.72 -14.90
C LYS A 7 9.90 -4.44 -14.24
N ILE A 8 9.04 -3.43 -14.13
CA ILE A 8 9.31 -2.25 -13.33
C ILE A 8 9.50 -2.77 -11.90
N LYS A 9 10.74 -2.73 -11.41
CA LYS A 9 11.08 -3.20 -10.07
C LYS A 9 10.59 -2.13 -9.08
N VAL A 10 9.33 -2.23 -8.68
CA VAL A 10 8.77 -1.34 -7.66
C VAL A 10 9.58 -1.54 -6.37
N PRO A 11 10.13 -0.47 -5.77
CA PRO A 11 10.85 -0.60 -4.51
C PRO A 11 9.91 -1.17 -3.44
N VAL A 12 10.32 -2.28 -2.83
CA VAL A 12 9.58 -2.90 -1.72
C VAL A 12 9.91 -2.11 -0.46
N PHE A 13 8.96 -1.30 -0.01
CA PHE A 13 9.03 -0.64 1.29
C PHE A 13 8.38 -1.53 2.35
N SER A 14 9.10 -1.79 3.44
CA SER A 14 8.58 -2.54 4.59
C SER A 14 8.89 -1.82 5.89
N LYS A 15 7.86 -1.57 6.70
CA LYS A 15 7.98 -0.97 8.03
C LYS A 15 6.89 -1.51 8.93
N THR A 16 7.27 -1.98 10.11
CA THR A 16 6.31 -2.36 11.15
C THR A 16 5.70 -1.11 11.76
N VAL A 17 4.37 -1.09 11.89
CA VAL A 17 3.61 -0.02 12.53
C VAL A 17 2.71 -0.61 13.62
N LYS A 18 2.41 0.20 14.65
CA LYS A 18 1.49 -0.19 15.71
C LYS A 18 0.06 0.11 15.28
N VAL A 19 -0.84 -0.85 15.50
CA VAL A 19 -2.28 -0.60 15.44
C VAL A 19 -2.68 0.14 16.73
N SER A 20 -3.31 1.30 16.57
CA SER A 20 -3.82 2.10 17.68
C SER A 20 -4.99 1.40 18.39
N THR A 21 -5.38 1.92 19.56
CA THR A 21 -6.47 1.36 20.37
C THR A 21 -7.83 1.33 19.66
N LYS A 22 -8.01 2.13 18.60
CA LYS A 22 -9.23 2.17 17.78
C LYS A 22 -9.13 1.35 16.49
N GLY A 23 -8.11 0.51 16.34
CA GLY A 23 -7.91 -0.31 15.13
C GLY A 23 -7.32 0.46 13.93
N GLN A 24 -6.91 1.72 14.11
CA GLN A 24 -6.29 2.52 13.05
C GLN A 24 -4.78 2.29 13.03
N PHE A 25 -4.17 2.31 11.84
CA PHE A 25 -2.72 2.37 11.69
C PHE A 25 -2.34 3.53 10.78
N VAL A 26 -1.13 4.04 10.97
CA VAL A 26 -0.60 5.14 10.14
C VAL A 26 0.08 4.55 8.91
N ILE A 27 -0.36 4.96 7.72
CA ILE A 27 0.37 4.68 6.48
C ILE A 27 1.65 5.52 6.46
N PRO A 28 2.86 4.91 6.41
CA PRO A 28 4.12 5.64 6.41
C PRO A 28 4.21 6.68 5.29
N VAL A 29 4.97 7.75 5.52
CA VAL A 29 5.04 8.90 4.59
C VAL A 29 5.54 8.48 3.21
N GLU A 30 6.47 7.53 3.14
CA GLU A 30 7.03 7.00 1.91
C GLU A 30 5.95 6.32 1.07
N VAL A 31 5.12 5.48 1.71
CA VAL A 31 4.01 4.78 1.05
C VAL A 31 2.94 5.78 0.60
N ARG A 32 2.58 6.75 1.46
CA ARG A 32 1.62 7.81 1.10
C ARG A 32 2.10 8.62 -0.10
N ASN A 33 3.38 8.98 -0.15
CA ASN A 33 3.94 9.74 -1.27
C ASN A 33 3.96 8.91 -2.57
N CYS A 34 4.32 7.63 -2.50
CA CYS A 34 4.31 6.74 -3.66
C CYS A 34 2.90 6.54 -4.23
N LEU A 35 1.90 6.40 -3.36
CA LEU A 35 0.49 6.24 -3.75
C LEU A 35 -0.24 7.58 -3.94
N GLN A 36 0.44 8.71 -3.73
CA GLN A 36 -0.10 10.07 -3.78
C GLN A 36 -1.34 10.31 -2.89
N LEU A 37 -1.40 9.61 -1.75
CA LEU A 37 -2.51 9.70 -0.79
C LEU A 37 -2.52 11.03 -0.04
N ARG A 38 -3.70 11.63 0.08
CA ARG A 38 -3.98 12.90 0.76
C ARG A 38 -5.01 12.71 1.87
N GLY A 39 -5.09 13.69 2.76
CA GLY A 39 -6.10 13.72 3.82
C GLY A 39 -7.50 13.84 3.22
N GLY A 40 -8.38 12.90 3.55
CA GLY A 40 -9.76 12.85 3.05
C GLY A 40 -9.98 11.86 1.89
N ASP A 41 -8.92 11.28 1.33
CA ASP A 41 -9.04 10.28 0.27
C ASP A 41 -9.76 9.03 0.78
N LYS A 42 -10.59 8.44 -0.08
CA LYS A 42 -11.20 7.14 0.16
C LYS A 42 -10.26 6.05 -0.34
N ILE A 43 -10.14 4.99 0.45
CA ILE A 43 -9.30 3.84 0.12
C ILE A 43 -10.13 2.57 0.27
N LEU A 44 -9.95 1.64 -0.66
CA LEU A 44 -10.52 0.30 -0.57
C LEU A 44 -9.59 -0.57 0.28
N VAL A 45 -10.16 -1.21 1.30
CA VAL A 45 -9.46 -2.16 2.16
C VAL A 45 -10.03 -3.56 1.90
N THR A 46 -9.18 -4.50 1.53
CA THR A 46 -9.56 -5.90 1.32
C THR A 46 -8.67 -6.85 2.13
N LEU A 47 -9.23 -7.98 2.53
CA LEU A 47 -8.49 -9.14 3.02
C LEU A 47 -8.36 -10.13 1.86
N ASN A 48 -7.13 -10.45 1.45
CA ASN A 48 -6.91 -11.43 0.40
C ASN A 48 -6.79 -12.86 0.96
N SER A 49 -6.64 -13.86 0.08
CA SER A 49 -6.49 -15.28 0.46
C SER A 49 -5.21 -15.59 1.24
N ASN A 50 -4.24 -14.69 1.27
CA ASN A 50 -2.98 -14.85 2.00
C ASN A 50 -3.06 -14.26 3.42
N ASN A 51 -4.25 -13.86 3.88
CA ASN A 51 -4.47 -13.13 5.12
C ASN A 51 -3.74 -11.78 5.19
N GLU A 52 -3.52 -11.14 4.04
CA GLU A 52 -2.93 -9.81 3.96
C GLU A 52 -4.02 -8.75 3.83
N VAL A 53 -3.82 -7.63 4.53
CA VAL A 53 -4.62 -6.43 4.32
C VAL A 53 -4.05 -5.68 3.13
N VAL A 54 -4.82 -5.59 2.05
CA VAL A 54 -4.46 -4.85 0.85
C VAL A 54 -5.22 -3.53 0.83
N VAL A 55 -4.49 -2.43 0.62
CA VAL A 55 -5.06 -1.08 0.50
C VAL A 55 -4.90 -0.61 -0.93
N ASN A 56 -6.01 -0.33 -1.60
CA ASN A 56 -6.02 0.19 -2.96
C ASN A 56 -6.57 1.62 -2.98
N HIS A 57 -5.91 2.49 -3.74
CA HIS A 57 -6.42 3.80 -4.09
C HIS A 57 -7.18 3.69 -5.41
N SER A 58 -8.46 4.09 -5.42
CA SER A 58 -9.36 4.07 -6.58
C SER A 58 -9.30 5.39 -7.36
#